data_AF-A0A5B8FIG9-F1
#
_entry.id   AF-A0A5B8FIG9-F1
#
_cell.length_a   1.000
_cell.length_b   1.000
_cell.length_c   1.000
_cell.angle_alpha   90.00
_cell.angle_beta   90.00
_cell.angle_gamma   90.00
#
_symmetry.space_group_name_H-M   'P 1'
#
loop_
_entity.id
_entity.type
_entity.pdbx_description
1 polymer ?
#
loop_
_entity_poly.entity_id
_entity_poly.type
_entity_poly.pdbx_seq_one_letter_code
_entity_poly.pdbx_strand_id
1 'polypeptide(L)'
;MLTIDMATTALREVNATLQAQAREGGQGRFVLDNPRGAHAVAVGLDAPIEVIVKGSTGYYCAGMNKHATVRVEGSVGPGVAENMMSGEVEVAGDASQYAGATGRGGLLNIRGNASSRCGISMKGIDIVVHGNIGHMSAFMAQKGNLVVLGDAGDALGDSLYEARLFVRGAVRSLGADCEEKEMRAEHLSFLKEILARAGADAAPEEFRRYGSARKLYHFNVDNADAY
;
A
#
# COMPACT_ATOMS: atom_id res chain seq x y z
N MET A 1 5.49 -26.41 -4.08
CA MET A 1 5.96 -25.38 -3.14
C MET A 1 7.48 -25.48 -3.11
N LEU A 2 8.20 -24.43 -3.50
CA LEU A 2 9.68 -24.38 -3.54
C LEU A 2 10.19 -23.44 -2.46
N THR A 3 11.16 -23.89 -1.67
CA THR A 3 11.83 -23.05 -0.67
C THR A 3 13.20 -22.61 -1.20
N ILE A 4 13.53 -21.33 -1.04
CA ILE A 4 14.79 -20.72 -1.41
C ILE A 4 15.39 -20.08 -0.15
N ASP A 5 16.57 -20.53 0.25
CA ASP A 5 17.28 -19.97 1.41
C ASP A 5 18.16 -18.80 0.98
N MET A 6 17.77 -17.58 1.37
CA MET A 6 18.50 -16.35 1.07
C MET A 6 19.81 -16.19 1.86
N ALA A 7 20.10 -17.08 2.82
CA ALA A 7 21.42 -17.16 3.45
C ALA A 7 22.48 -17.70 2.48
N THR A 8 22.07 -18.54 1.53
CA THR A 8 22.97 -19.21 0.57
C THR A 8 22.70 -18.83 -0.89
N THR A 9 21.51 -18.29 -1.20
CA THR A 9 21.14 -17.85 -2.55
C THR A 9 21.17 -16.33 -2.65
N ALA A 10 21.90 -15.80 -3.63
CA ALA A 10 22.00 -14.35 -3.83
C ALA A 10 20.66 -13.75 -4.27
N LEU A 11 20.30 -12.57 -3.76
CA LEU A 11 19.04 -11.87 -4.07
C LEU A 11 18.72 -11.79 -5.58
N ARG A 12 19.74 -11.53 -6.41
CA ARG A 12 19.57 -11.45 -7.86
C ARG A 12 19.06 -12.76 -8.45
N GLU A 13 19.59 -13.88 -7.96
CA GLU A 13 19.16 -15.22 -8.37
C GLU A 13 17.74 -15.49 -7.88
N VAL A 14 17.42 -15.17 -6.63
CA VAL A 14 16.06 -15.29 -6.08
C VAL A 14 15.05 -14.56 -6.96
N ASN A 15 15.28 -13.28 -7.26
CA ASN A 15 14.37 -12.51 -8.11
C ASN A 15 14.31 -13.05 -9.54
N ALA A 16 15.44 -13.48 -10.12
CA ALA A 16 15.44 -14.08 -11.46
C ALA A 16 14.60 -15.36 -11.51
N THR A 17 14.68 -16.22 -10.50
CA THR A 17 13.85 -17.42 -10.37
C THR A 17 12.37 -17.09 -10.30
N LEU A 18 11.98 -16.11 -9.48
CA LEU A 18 10.58 -15.71 -9.34
C LEU A 18 10.04 -15.04 -10.62
N GLN A 19 10.83 -14.17 -11.25
CA GLN A 19 10.45 -13.46 -12.48
C GLN A 19 10.36 -14.39 -13.69
N ALA A 20 11.15 -15.47 -13.74
CA ALA A 20 11.08 -16.47 -14.80
C ALA A 20 9.70 -17.13 -14.91
N GLN A 21 8.93 -17.17 -13.80
CA GLN A 21 7.59 -17.76 -13.76
C GLN A 21 6.60 -17.12 -14.75
N ALA A 22 6.83 -15.86 -15.14
CA ALA A 22 6.01 -15.19 -16.16
C ALA A 22 6.10 -15.88 -17.53
N ARG A 23 7.25 -16.47 -17.85
CA ARG A 23 7.48 -17.18 -19.13
C ARG A 23 7.01 -18.63 -19.07
N GLU A 24 7.00 -19.21 -17.88
CA GLU A 24 6.68 -20.62 -17.63
C GLU A 24 5.16 -20.86 -17.42
N GLY A 25 4.34 -19.81 -17.54
CA GLY A 25 2.88 -19.87 -17.32
C GLY A 25 2.49 -20.00 -15.84
N GLY A 26 3.39 -19.63 -14.93
CA GLY A 26 3.48 -20.17 -13.57
C GLY A 26 2.29 -19.91 -12.63
N GLN A 27 1.92 -20.98 -11.92
CA GLN A 27 1.06 -20.99 -10.72
C GLN A 27 1.84 -21.61 -9.53
N GLY A 28 3.07 -21.14 -9.31
CA GLY A 28 3.97 -21.64 -8.28
C GLY A 28 3.74 -21.00 -6.90
N ARG A 29 4.09 -21.74 -5.85
CA ARG A 29 4.18 -21.23 -4.47
C ARG A 29 5.63 -21.30 -4.00
N PHE A 30 6.18 -20.17 -3.59
CA PHE A 30 7.58 -20.02 -3.18
C PHE A 30 7.66 -19.57 -1.72
N VAL A 31 8.67 -20.06 -1.02
CA VAL A 31 9.04 -19.60 0.32
C VAL A 31 10.46 -19.07 0.27
N LEU A 32 10.66 -17.87 0.77
CA LEU A 32 11.97 -17.23 0.92
C LEU A 32 12.35 -17.26 2.40
N ASP A 33 13.30 -18.14 2.74
CA ASP A 33 13.84 -18.25 4.09
C ASP A 33 15.03 -17.31 4.29
N ASN A 34 15.25 -16.90 5.54
CA ASN A 34 16.36 -16.05 5.95
C ASN A 34 16.53 -14.76 5.11
N PRO A 35 15.47 -13.92 4.95
CA PRO A 35 15.54 -12.74 4.10
C PRO A 35 16.55 -11.69 4.60
N ARG A 36 16.93 -11.74 5.88
CA ARG A 36 18.01 -10.93 6.50
C ARG A 36 17.89 -9.42 6.22
N GLY A 37 16.68 -8.88 6.12
CA GLY A 37 16.45 -7.46 5.83
C GLY A 37 16.84 -7.04 4.41
N ALA A 38 17.00 -8.00 3.48
CA ALA A 38 17.38 -7.73 2.10
C ALA A 38 16.40 -6.74 1.44
N HIS A 39 16.95 -5.88 0.61
CA HIS A 39 16.19 -4.93 -0.19
C HIS A 39 15.70 -5.60 -1.47
N ALA A 40 14.72 -5.00 -2.14
CA ALA A 40 14.17 -5.40 -3.43
C ALA A 40 13.80 -6.90 -3.51
N VAL A 41 13.28 -7.47 -2.41
CA VAL A 41 12.82 -8.86 -2.38
C VAL A 41 11.49 -8.97 -3.12
N ALA A 42 11.36 -9.96 -4.00
CA ALA A 42 10.14 -10.27 -4.74
C ALA A 42 9.63 -9.11 -5.62
N VAL A 43 10.53 -8.38 -6.26
CA VAL A 43 10.19 -7.24 -7.13
C VAL A 43 9.91 -7.65 -8.58
N GLY A 44 9.05 -6.89 -9.26
CA GLY A 44 8.80 -7.03 -10.70
C GLY A 44 8.13 -8.35 -11.09
N LEU A 45 7.28 -8.89 -10.20
CA LEU A 45 6.61 -10.16 -10.46
C LEU A 45 5.42 -9.98 -11.40
N ASP A 46 5.51 -10.60 -12.58
CA ASP A 46 4.50 -10.57 -13.65
C ASP A 46 3.92 -11.97 -13.91
N ALA A 47 3.67 -12.73 -12.84
CA ALA A 47 3.08 -14.06 -12.89
C ALA A 47 2.12 -14.29 -11.71
N PRO A 48 1.04 -15.09 -11.86
CA PRO A 48 0.10 -15.39 -10.77
C PRO A 48 0.67 -16.44 -9.81
N ILE A 49 1.78 -16.10 -9.14
CA ILE A 49 2.48 -16.93 -8.16
C ILE A 49 2.24 -16.43 -6.74
N GLU A 50 2.39 -17.32 -5.76
CA GLU A 50 2.41 -16.97 -4.34
C GLU A 50 3.86 -16.96 -3.83
N VAL A 51 4.26 -15.90 -3.14
CA VAL A 51 5.58 -15.78 -2.52
C VAL A 51 5.42 -15.46 -1.03
N ILE A 52 5.95 -16.33 -0.17
CA ILE A 52 5.96 -16.12 1.28
C ILE A 52 7.38 -15.78 1.71
N VAL A 53 7.58 -14.65 2.37
CA VAL A 53 8.87 -14.21 2.89
C VAL A 53 8.89 -14.42 4.40
N LYS A 54 9.77 -15.32 4.86
CA LYS A 54 9.88 -15.74 6.27
C LYS A 54 10.76 -14.78 7.07
N GLY A 55 10.26 -13.56 7.27
CA GLY A 55 10.88 -12.54 8.10
C GLY A 55 10.81 -11.15 7.49
N SER A 56 11.52 -10.20 8.10
CA SER A 56 11.53 -8.81 7.67
C SER A 56 12.38 -8.57 6.42
N THR A 57 11.94 -7.62 5.59
CA THR A 57 12.65 -7.16 4.41
C THR A 57 12.99 -5.68 4.53
N GLY A 58 13.90 -5.21 3.67
CA GLY A 58 14.23 -3.79 3.58
C GLY A 58 13.47 -3.10 2.44
N TYR A 59 14.17 -2.27 1.68
CA TYR A 59 13.57 -1.28 0.80
C TYR A 59 12.91 -1.96 -0.41
N TYR A 60 11.82 -1.41 -0.92
CA TYR A 60 11.18 -1.79 -2.19
C TYR A 60 10.68 -3.24 -2.28
N CYS A 61 10.46 -3.92 -1.15
CA CYS A 61 9.88 -5.28 -1.18
C CYS A 61 8.55 -5.30 -1.96
N ALA A 62 8.37 -6.29 -2.84
CA ALA A 62 7.20 -6.44 -3.70
C ALA A 62 6.90 -5.23 -4.63
N GLY A 63 7.86 -4.33 -4.83
CA GLY A 63 7.73 -3.23 -5.79
C GLY A 63 7.52 -3.73 -7.22
N MET A 64 6.75 -2.99 -8.01
CA MET A 64 6.39 -3.33 -9.39
C MET A 64 5.67 -4.68 -9.55
N ASN A 65 5.06 -5.22 -8.48
CA ASN A 65 4.23 -6.41 -8.57
C ASN A 65 3.03 -6.18 -9.51
N LYS A 66 2.69 -7.17 -10.33
CA LYS A 66 1.57 -7.10 -11.26
C LYS A 66 0.59 -8.24 -11.07
N HIS A 67 1.04 -9.48 -10.86
CA HIS A 67 0.11 -10.61 -10.76
C HIS A 67 0.30 -11.49 -9.52
N ALA A 68 1.39 -11.32 -8.78
CA ALA A 68 1.69 -12.19 -7.66
C ALA A 68 0.92 -11.81 -6.39
N THR A 69 0.78 -12.80 -5.51
CA THR A 69 0.41 -12.61 -4.11
C THR A 69 1.68 -12.76 -3.26
N VAL A 70 2.13 -11.68 -2.64
CA VAL A 70 3.31 -11.69 -1.77
C VAL A 70 2.88 -11.54 -0.31
N ARG A 71 3.34 -12.44 0.56
CA ARG A 71 3.09 -12.38 2.01
C ARG A 71 4.41 -12.24 2.74
N VAL A 72 4.57 -11.21 3.56
CA VAL A 72 5.75 -10.98 4.38
C VAL A 72 5.39 -11.22 5.85
N GLU A 73 6.04 -12.19 6.49
CA GLU A 73 5.76 -12.57 7.88
C GLU A 73 6.43 -11.65 8.92
N GLY A 74 7.17 -10.63 8.46
CA GLY A 74 7.77 -9.59 9.29
C GLY A 74 7.38 -8.18 8.87
N SER A 75 8.21 -7.21 9.27
CA SER A 75 8.08 -5.80 8.86
C SER A 75 8.83 -5.53 7.55
N VAL A 76 8.46 -4.45 6.86
CA VAL A 76 9.03 -4.07 5.57
C VAL A 76 9.63 -2.67 5.62
N GLY A 77 10.74 -2.49 4.89
CA GLY A 77 11.40 -1.20 4.74
C GLY A 77 10.65 -0.23 3.80
N PRO A 78 11.27 0.94 3.51
CA PRO A 78 10.66 1.97 2.68
C PRO A 78 10.27 1.50 1.28
N GLY A 79 9.12 1.97 0.78
CA GLY A 79 8.69 1.72 -0.61
C GLY A 79 8.13 0.33 -0.88
N VAL A 80 7.62 -0.39 0.14
CA VAL A 80 6.91 -1.67 -0.08
C VAL A 80 5.78 -1.48 -1.10
N ALA A 81 5.66 -2.40 -2.06
CA ALA A 81 4.68 -2.36 -3.15
C ALA A 81 4.69 -1.05 -3.97
N GLU A 82 5.82 -0.35 -4.01
CA GLU A 82 5.96 0.84 -4.86
C GLU A 82 5.72 0.49 -6.34
N ASN A 83 4.93 1.33 -7.02
CA ASN A 83 4.57 1.16 -8.43
C ASN A 83 3.92 -0.21 -8.73
N MET A 84 3.24 -0.80 -7.75
CA MET A 84 2.45 -2.02 -7.95
C MET A 84 1.32 -1.77 -8.97
N MET A 85 1.15 -2.68 -9.92
CA MET A 85 0.19 -2.58 -11.01
C MET A 85 -1.13 -3.29 -10.69
N SER A 86 -1.04 -4.46 -10.07
CA SER A 86 -2.15 -5.29 -9.58
C SER A 86 -1.58 -6.41 -8.70
N GLY A 87 -2.42 -7.38 -8.30
CA GLY A 87 -2.02 -8.47 -7.38
C GLY A 87 -2.30 -8.10 -5.92
N GLU A 88 -1.63 -8.78 -5.00
CA GLU A 88 -1.79 -8.57 -3.56
C GLU A 88 -0.45 -8.62 -2.82
N VAL A 89 -0.27 -7.74 -1.84
CA VAL A 89 0.86 -7.75 -0.91
C VAL A 89 0.31 -7.66 0.50
N GLU A 90 0.59 -8.68 1.32
CA GLU A 90 0.26 -8.68 2.75
C GLU A 90 1.53 -8.58 3.59
N VAL A 91 1.51 -7.69 4.59
CA VAL A 91 2.60 -7.48 5.54
C VAL A 91 2.08 -7.75 6.94
N ALA A 92 2.63 -8.76 7.62
CA ALA A 92 2.23 -9.13 8.98
C ALA A 92 2.71 -8.11 10.05
N GLY A 93 3.82 -7.41 9.78
CA GLY A 93 4.36 -6.39 10.67
C GLY A 93 4.03 -4.95 10.25
N ASP A 94 4.93 -4.04 10.60
CA ASP A 94 4.87 -2.62 10.23
C ASP A 94 5.47 -2.37 8.85
N ALA A 95 5.03 -1.31 8.19
CA ALA A 95 5.62 -0.76 6.98
C ALA A 95 6.30 0.58 7.25
N SER A 96 7.51 0.75 6.72
CA SER A 96 8.23 2.02 6.78
C SER A 96 7.64 3.07 5.81
N GLN A 97 8.39 4.14 5.51
CA GLN A 97 7.87 5.23 4.66
C GLN A 97 7.48 4.76 3.26
N TYR A 98 6.57 5.50 2.61
CA TYR A 98 6.26 5.35 1.18
C TYR A 98 5.60 4.02 0.79
N ALA A 99 4.97 3.32 1.73
CA ALA A 99 4.20 2.12 1.45
C ALA A 99 3.15 2.38 0.35
N GLY A 100 3.16 1.57 -0.71
CA GLY A 100 2.25 1.68 -1.85
C GLY A 100 2.47 2.91 -2.74
N ALA A 101 3.62 3.59 -2.63
CA ALA A 101 3.92 4.79 -3.40
C ALA A 101 3.70 4.55 -4.91
N THR A 102 3.01 5.47 -5.59
CA THR A 102 2.74 5.41 -7.04
C THR A 102 1.98 4.18 -7.55
N GLY A 103 1.48 3.31 -6.65
CA GLY A 103 0.75 2.09 -7.01
C GLY A 103 -0.50 2.39 -7.85
N ARG A 104 -0.74 1.59 -8.88
CA ARG A 104 -1.80 1.79 -9.89
C ARG A 104 -2.99 0.85 -9.73
N GLY A 105 -2.85 -0.22 -8.94
CA GLY A 105 -3.90 -1.19 -8.69
C GLY A 105 -3.43 -2.31 -7.77
N GLY A 106 -4.36 -3.20 -7.41
CA GLY A 106 -4.13 -4.28 -6.45
C GLY A 106 -4.36 -3.85 -5.01
N LEU A 107 -4.06 -4.75 -4.08
CA LEU A 107 -4.23 -4.54 -2.64
C LEU A 107 -2.88 -4.64 -1.91
N LEU A 108 -2.55 -3.61 -1.14
CA LEU A 108 -1.52 -3.66 -0.10
C LEU A 108 -2.21 -3.71 1.28
N ASN A 109 -2.08 -4.82 1.99
CA ASN A 109 -2.67 -5.05 3.31
C ASN A 109 -1.56 -5.09 4.39
N ILE A 110 -1.55 -4.10 5.29
CA ILE A 110 -0.53 -3.95 6.34
C ILE A 110 -1.19 -4.18 7.69
N ARG A 111 -0.81 -5.25 8.38
CA ARG A 111 -1.37 -5.64 9.68
C ARG A 111 -0.88 -4.76 10.85
N GLY A 112 0.29 -4.14 10.71
CA GLY A 112 0.81 -3.16 11.65
C GLY A 112 0.49 -1.71 11.25
N ASN A 113 1.41 -0.81 11.58
CA ASN A 113 1.38 0.60 11.23
C ASN A 113 2.09 0.85 9.90
N ALA A 114 1.75 1.96 9.24
CA ALA A 114 2.54 2.52 8.14
C ALA A 114 3.16 3.86 8.58
N SER A 115 4.42 4.09 8.24
CA SER A 115 5.09 5.34 8.58
C SER A 115 4.63 6.51 7.69
N SER A 116 5.43 7.57 7.57
CA SER A 116 5.06 8.75 6.81
C SER A 116 4.87 8.47 5.32
N ARG A 117 4.02 9.29 4.70
CA ARG A 117 3.78 9.28 3.25
C ARG A 117 3.30 7.94 2.71
N CYS A 118 2.56 7.17 3.51
CA CYS A 118 1.85 5.99 3.05
C CYS A 118 0.89 6.39 1.90
N GLY A 119 0.94 5.71 0.77
CA GLY A 119 0.12 6.01 -0.41
C GLY A 119 0.51 7.30 -1.16
N ILE A 120 1.72 7.84 -0.96
CA ILE A 120 2.18 9.01 -1.71
C ILE A 120 2.08 8.80 -3.23
N SER A 121 1.51 9.78 -3.92
CA SER A 121 1.36 9.78 -5.38
C SER A 121 0.64 8.54 -5.94
N MET A 122 -0.19 7.85 -5.14
CA MET A 122 -0.91 6.65 -5.59
C MET A 122 -1.87 6.94 -6.76
N LYS A 123 -2.02 5.96 -7.66
CA LYS A 123 -2.71 6.10 -8.97
C LYS A 123 -3.78 5.02 -9.21
N GLY A 124 -4.19 4.32 -8.17
CA GLY A 124 -5.29 3.35 -8.24
C GLY A 124 -5.17 2.15 -7.32
N ILE A 125 -4.08 2.01 -6.56
CA ILE A 125 -3.93 0.95 -5.56
C ILE A 125 -4.92 1.12 -4.39
N ASP A 126 -5.36 0.00 -3.83
CA ASP A 126 -6.03 -0.06 -2.53
C ASP A 126 -5.00 -0.37 -1.45
N ILE A 127 -4.94 0.45 -0.41
CA ILE A 127 -4.06 0.25 0.75
C ILE A 127 -4.94 0.14 1.99
N VAL A 128 -4.78 -0.93 2.75
CA VAL A 128 -5.43 -1.13 4.06
C VAL A 128 -4.36 -1.20 5.14
N VAL A 129 -4.45 -0.34 6.14
CA VAL A 129 -3.56 -0.31 7.31
C VAL A 129 -4.39 -0.59 8.55
N HIS A 130 -4.06 -1.67 9.26
CA HIS A 130 -4.78 -2.10 10.46
C HIS A 130 -4.39 -1.26 11.68
N GLY A 131 -3.17 -0.71 11.71
CA GLY A 131 -2.72 0.25 12.70
C GLY A 131 -2.87 1.71 12.26
N ASN A 132 -1.91 2.53 12.66
CA ASN A 132 -1.85 3.96 12.40
C ASN A 132 -1.06 4.29 11.13
N ILE A 133 -1.31 5.46 10.55
CA ILE A 133 -0.51 6.03 9.47
C ILE A 133 0.23 7.31 9.91
N GLY A 134 1.45 7.50 9.43
CA GLY A 134 2.28 8.66 9.73
C GLY A 134 1.86 9.94 9.00
N HIS A 135 2.62 11.02 9.25
CA HIS A 135 2.41 12.33 8.62
C HIS A 135 2.50 12.29 7.09
N MET A 136 1.81 13.22 6.42
CA MET A 136 1.79 13.41 4.96
C MET A 136 1.36 12.16 4.19
N SER A 137 0.61 11.26 4.81
CA SER A 137 0.04 10.10 4.12
C SER A 137 -0.99 10.57 3.07
N ALA A 138 -1.01 9.87 1.94
CA ALA A 138 -1.74 10.23 0.73
C ALA A 138 -1.32 11.58 0.10
N PHE A 139 -0.11 12.07 0.37
CA PHE A 139 0.42 13.26 -0.31
C PHE A 139 0.42 13.07 -1.84
N MET A 140 -0.16 14.01 -2.58
CA MET A 140 -0.35 13.93 -4.04
C MET A 140 -1.07 12.67 -4.55
N ALA A 141 -1.85 12.00 -3.71
CA ALA A 141 -2.58 10.80 -4.13
C ALA A 141 -3.61 11.15 -5.22
N GLN A 142 -3.51 10.47 -6.37
CA GLN A 142 -4.27 10.80 -7.58
C GLN A 142 -5.56 10.00 -7.71
N LYS A 143 -5.48 8.69 -7.42
CA LYS A 143 -6.60 7.74 -7.51
C LYS A 143 -6.27 6.54 -6.62
N GLY A 144 -7.31 5.81 -6.20
CA GLY A 144 -7.19 4.63 -5.35
C GLY A 144 -7.83 4.88 -4.00
N ASN A 145 -7.58 3.99 -3.06
CA ASN A 145 -8.17 4.05 -1.73
C ASN A 145 -7.11 3.82 -0.66
N LEU A 146 -7.14 4.64 0.40
CA LEU A 146 -6.38 4.40 1.62
C LEU A 146 -7.38 4.20 2.76
N VAL A 147 -7.41 3.01 3.36
CA VAL A 147 -8.29 2.63 4.46
C VAL A 147 -7.44 2.40 5.70
N VAL A 148 -7.77 3.08 6.80
CA VAL A 148 -6.98 3.12 8.03
C VAL A 148 -7.87 2.79 9.21
N LEU A 149 -7.57 1.69 9.89
CA LEU A 149 -8.31 1.26 11.07
C LEU A 149 -7.91 2.01 12.34
N GLY A 150 -6.69 2.56 12.39
CA GLY A 150 -6.21 3.41 13.47
C GLY A 150 -6.30 4.91 13.13
N ASP A 151 -5.34 5.66 13.67
CA ASP A 151 -5.23 7.11 13.56
C ASP A 151 -4.39 7.55 12.36
N ALA A 152 -4.63 8.78 11.89
CA ALA A 152 -3.81 9.45 10.90
C ALA A 152 -3.05 10.64 11.50
N GLY A 153 -1.75 10.72 11.18
CA GLY A 153 -0.87 11.82 11.57
C GLY A 153 -1.17 13.16 10.86
N ASP A 154 -0.21 14.08 10.94
CA ASP A 154 -0.37 15.43 10.38
C ASP A 154 -0.47 15.45 8.84
N ALA A 155 -1.19 16.44 8.32
CA ALA A 155 -1.29 16.72 6.88
C ALA A 155 -1.79 15.54 6.02
N LEU A 156 -2.83 14.84 6.48
CA LEU A 156 -3.47 13.78 5.70
C LEU A 156 -4.02 14.32 4.37
N GLY A 157 -3.68 13.65 3.26
CA GLY A 157 -4.21 14.01 1.95
C GLY A 157 -3.73 15.35 1.43
N ASP A 158 -2.53 15.79 1.81
CA ASP A 158 -1.96 17.01 1.23
C ASP A 158 -1.87 16.91 -0.31
N SER A 159 -2.40 17.90 -1.02
CA SER A 159 -2.43 17.98 -2.48
C SER A 159 -3.16 16.80 -3.14
N LEU A 160 -4.26 16.34 -2.52
CA LEU A 160 -5.07 15.20 -2.96
C LEU A 160 -5.83 15.49 -4.25
N TYR A 161 -5.99 14.48 -5.12
CA TYR A 161 -6.90 14.49 -6.26
C TYR A 161 -8.11 13.54 -6.05
N GLU A 162 -8.32 12.55 -6.92
CA GLU A 162 -9.51 11.69 -6.90
C GLU A 162 -9.38 10.45 -5.98
N ALA A 163 -8.29 10.36 -5.21
CA ALA A 163 -8.14 9.32 -4.20
C ALA A 163 -9.15 9.50 -3.05
N ARG A 164 -9.66 8.37 -2.54
CA ARG A 164 -10.59 8.34 -1.40
C ARG A 164 -9.88 7.82 -0.17
N LEU A 165 -9.94 8.57 0.92
CA LEU A 165 -9.30 8.19 2.18
C LEU A 165 -10.40 7.85 3.19
N PHE A 166 -10.22 6.77 3.94
CA PHE A 166 -11.14 6.30 4.96
C PHE A 166 -10.37 6.09 6.26
N VAL A 167 -10.75 6.79 7.32
CA VAL A 167 -10.07 6.70 8.62
C VAL A 167 -11.10 6.42 9.70
N ARG A 168 -10.91 5.35 10.46
CA ARG A 168 -11.74 4.98 11.61
C ARG A 168 -11.37 5.77 12.86
N GLY A 169 -10.07 5.95 13.11
CA GLY A 169 -9.55 6.70 14.25
C GLY A 169 -9.57 8.22 14.04
N ALA A 170 -8.75 8.90 14.84
CA ALA A 170 -8.58 10.34 14.78
C ALA A 170 -7.71 10.76 13.60
N VAL A 171 -8.06 11.88 12.96
CA VAL A 171 -7.19 12.56 12.00
C VAL A 171 -6.65 13.81 12.66
N ARG A 172 -5.32 13.88 12.82
CA ARG A 172 -4.68 14.99 13.55
C ARG A 172 -4.81 16.33 12.82
N SER A 173 -4.52 16.35 11.53
CA SER A 173 -4.72 17.52 10.68
C SER A 173 -4.84 17.10 9.20
N LEU A 174 -5.56 17.90 8.42
CA LEU A 174 -5.68 17.73 6.97
C LEU A 174 -4.60 18.53 6.25
N GLY A 175 -4.12 17.99 5.13
CA GLY A 175 -3.23 18.69 4.22
C GLY A 175 -3.96 19.70 3.33
N ALA A 176 -3.21 20.44 2.53
CA ALA A 176 -3.78 21.35 1.54
C ALA A 176 -4.70 20.59 0.57
N ASP A 177 -5.83 21.20 0.20
CA ASP A 177 -6.84 20.64 -0.70
C ASP A 177 -7.45 19.29 -0.25
N CYS A 178 -7.40 18.96 1.04
CA CYS A 178 -8.13 17.83 1.62
C CYS A 178 -9.26 18.32 2.52
N GLU A 179 -10.43 17.71 2.38
CA GLU A 179 -11.56 17.94 3.29
C GLU A 179 -12.26 16.63 3.63
N GLU A 180 -12.96 16.62 4.75
CA GLU A 180 -13.93 15.58 5.02
C GLU A 180 -15.05 15.63 3.99
N LYS A 181 -15.49 14.46 3.54
CA LYS A 181 -16.51 14.30 2.52
C LYS A 181 -17.64 13.42 3.04
N GLU A 182 -18.82 13.62 2.50
CA GLU A 182 -19.99 12.79 2.78
C GLU A 182 -19.70 11.29 2.52
N MET A 183 -20.10 10.46 3.49
CA MET A 183 -20.16 9.01 3.35
C MET A 183 -21.47 8.62 2.64
N ARG A 184 -21.38 7.80 1.58
CA ARG A 184 -22.50 7.43 0.71
C ARG A 184 -22.61 5.91 0.62
N ALA A 185 -23.74 5.39 0.15
CA ALA A 185 -23.97 3.94 0.04
C ALA A 185 -22.85 3.20 -0.73
N GLU A 186 -22.37 3.75 -1.85
CA GLU A 186 -21.26 3.17 -2.62
C GLU A 186 -19.94 3.08 -1.83
N HIS A 187 -19.70 4.00 -0.89
CA HIS A 187 -18.53 4.02 -0.05
C HIS A 187 -18.61 2.95 1.04
N LEU A 188 -19.81 2.76 1.62
CA LEU A 188 -20.06 1.70 2.60
C LEU A 188 -19.95 0.32 1.96
N SER A 189 -20.50 0.14 0.75
CA SER A 189 -20.34 -1.10 -0.03
C SER A 189 -18.86 -1.39 -0.34
N PHE A 190 -18.11 -0.38 -0.79
CA PHE A 190 -16.68 -0.52 -1.02
C PHE A 190 -15.92 -0.91 0.26
N LEU A 191 -16.18 -0.23 1.38
CA LEU A 191 -15.56 -0.54 2.67
C LEU A 191 -15.87 -1.97 3.12
N LYS A 192 -17.12 -2.43 2.98
CA LYS A 192 -17.51 -3.79 3.31
C LYS A 192 -16.68 -4.83 2.54
N GLU A 193 -16.51 -4.62 1.24
CA GLU A 193 -15.74 -5.53 0.38
C GLU A 193 -14.25 -5.52 0.72
N ILE A 194 -13.65 -4.33 0.86
CA ILE A 194 -12.20 -4.22 1.08
C ILE A 194 -11.80 -4.66 2.49
N LEU A 195 -12.62 -4.40 3.51
CA LEU A 195 -12.38 -4.87 4.88
C LEU A 195 -12.46 -6.39 4.96
N ALA A 196 -13.44 -7.01 4.28
CA ALA A 196 -13.53 -8.47 4.18
C ALA A 196 -12.30 -9.09 3.48
N ARG A 197 -11.86 -8.51 2.35
CA ARG A 197 -10.65 -8.95 1.64
C ARG A 197 -9.39 -8.80 2.49
N ALA A 198 -9.28 -7.70 3.24
CA ALA A 198 -8.15 -7.45 4.12
C ALA A 198 -8.20 -8.25 5.44
N GLY A 199 -9.29 -8.97 5.72
CA GLY A 199 -9.52 -9.64 7.00
C GLY A 199 -9.48 -8.66 8.18
N ALA A 200 -10.09 -7.48 8.00
CA ALA A 200 -10.19 -6.42 8.98
C ALA A 200 -11.54 -6.52 9.71
N ASP A 201 -11.49 -6.55 11.05
CA ASP A 201 -12.69 -6.58 11.90
C ASP A 201 -13.12 -5.15 12.26
N ALA A 202 -13.84 -4.52 11.34
CA ALA A 202 -14.44 -3.20 11.51
C ALA A 202 -15.70 -3.08 10.65
N ALA A 203 -16.67 -2.29 11.10
CA ALA A 203 -17.86 -1.97 10.36
C ALA A 203 -17.61 -0.73 9.46
N PRO A 204 -18.10 -0.72 8.20
CA PRO A 204 -17.96 0.42 7.29
C PRO A 204 -18.41 1.77 7.88
N GLU A 205 -19.43 1.76 8.73
CA GLU A 205 -20.05 2.93 9.35
C GLU A 205 -19.14 3.60 10.41
N GLU A 206 -18.09 2.91 10.86
CA GLU A 206 -17.11 3.45 11.81
C GLU A 206 -16.10 4.40 11.15
N PHE A 207 -16.07 4.47 9.82
CA PHE A 207 -15.09 5.26 9.09
C PHE A 207 -15.62 6.63 8.73
N ARG A 208 -14.74 7.63 8.79
CA ARG A 208 -14.94 8.94 8.15
C ARG A 208 -14.23 8.96 6.81
N ARG A 209 -14.78 9.70 5.85
CA ARG A 209 -14.23 9.79 4.49
C ARG A 209 -13.61 11.16 4.24
N TYR A 210 -12.44 11.16 3.61
CA TYR A 210 -11.75 12.37 3.17
C TYR A 210 -11.44 12.28 1.67
N GLY A 211 -11.34 13.43 1.03
CA GLY A 211 -11.14 13.55 -0.42
C GLY A 211 -10.74 14.97 -0.82
N SER A 212 -10.36 15.15 -2.09
CA SER A 212 -9.93 16.46 -2.58
C SER A 212 -11.04 17.51 -2.46
N ALA A 213 -10.71 18.70 -1.96
CA ALA A 213 -11.58 19.87 -2.02
C ALA A 213 -11.68 20.46 -3.45
N ARG A 214 -10.86 19.95 -4.39
CA ARG A 214 -10.79 20.34 -5.81
C ARG A 214 -10.46 21.81 -6.03
N LYS A 215 -9.73 22.43 -5.11
CA LYS A 215 -9.30 23.84 -5.18
C LYS A 215 -8.00 24.01 -5.93
N LEU A 216 -7.14 22.98 -5.97
CA LEU A 216 -5.81 23.05 -6.61
C LEU A 216 -5.75 22.34 -7.97
N TYR A 217 -6.90 21.97 -8.56
CA TYR A 217 -6.96 21.27 -9.86
C TYR A 217 -6.53 22.14 -11.04
N HIS A 218 -6.75 23.44 -10.92
CA HIS A 218 -6.36 24.45 -11.89
C HIS A 218 -5.53 25.51 -11.18
N PHE A 219 -4.47 25.98 -11.83
CA PHE A 219 -3.70 27.10 -11.32
C PHE A 219 -4.62 28.31 -11.15
N ASN A 220 -4.69 28.85 -9.93
CA ASN A 220 -5.38 30.10 -9.63
C ASN A 220 -4.40 31.02 -8.88
N VAL A 221 -4.13 32.19 -9.45
CA VAL A 221 -3.19 33.18 -8.88
C VAL A 221 -3.61 33.63 -7.47
N ASP A 222 -4.90 33.62 -7.17
CA ASP A 222 -5.43 33.98 -5.85
C ASP A 222 -5.13 32.92 -4.76
N ASN A 223 -4.75 31.71 -5.17
CA ASN A 223 -4.35 30.61 -4.30
C ASN A 223 -2.83 30.42 -4.25
N ALA A 224 -2.03 31.40 -4.72
CA ALA A 224 -0.57 31.28 -4.82
C ALA A 224 0.11 30.87 -3.50
N ASP A 225 -0.42 31.34 -2.36
CA ASP A 225 0.11 31.03 -1.01
C ASP A 225 -0.33 29.64 -0.48
N ALA A 226 -1.20 28.93 -1.22
CA ALA A 226 -1.75 27.63 -0.86
C ALA A 226 -1.24 26.46 -1.74
N TYR A 227 -0.37 26.74 -2.72
CA TYR A 227 0.43 25.75 -3.46
C TYR A 227 1.76 25.49 -2.75
#